data_AF-A0A553NFL3-F1
#
_entry.id   AF-A0A553NFL3-F1
#
_cell.length_a   1.000
_cell.length_b   1.000
_cell.length_c   1.000
_cell.angle_alpha   90.00
_cell.angle_beta   90.00
_cell.angle_gamma   90.00
#
_symmetry.space_group_name_H-M   'P 1'
#
loop_
_entity.id
_entity.type
_entity.pdbx_description
1 polymer ?
#
loop_
_entity_poly.entity_id
_entity_poly.type
_entity_poly.pdbx_seq_one_letter_code
_entity_poly.pdbx_strand_id
1 'polypeptide(L)'
;MDLSSAKVSGADKLDLCRKYFLGGFALLPFLWAVNAVWFASLAFRAPPFAEQKAIRQYVLASAVGAGLSLLVLIVWIVIFNQYRADWGAVADAMSFNIPTGQP
;
A
#
# COMPACT_ATOMS: atom_id res chain seq x y z
N MET A 1 -2.50 -18.41 4.45
CA MET A 1 -3.92 -18.77 4.24
C MET A 1 -4.12 -18.85 2.74
N ASP A 2 -4.58 -19.97 2.19
CA ASP A 2 -4.76 -20.10 0.74
C ASP A 2 -6.15 -19.59 0.34
N LEU A 3 -6.22 -18.51 -0.45
CA LEU A 3 -7.48 -17.93 -0.93
C LEU A 3 -8.24 -18.85 -1.90
N SER A 4 -7.57 -19.86 -2.46
CA SER A 4 -8.18 -20.87 -3.33
C SER A 4 -8.75 -22.08 -2.57
N SER A 5 -8.49 -22.18 -1.26
CA SER A 5 -9.02 -23.27 -0.45
C SER A 5 -10.54 -23.17 -0.32
N ALA A 6 -11.24 -24.30 -0.55
CA ALA A 6 -12.68 -24.43 -0.34
C ALA A 6 -13.12 -24.23 1.12
N LYS A 7 -12.18 -24.22 2.07
CA LYS A 7 -12.44 -23.97 3.50
C LYS A 7 -12.72 -22.49 3.81
N VAL A 8 -12.44 -21.58 2.88
CA VAL A 8 -12.62 -20.14 3.07
C VAL A 8 -13.81 -19.68 2.24
N SER A 9 -14.88 -19.21 2.90
CA SER A 9 -16.09 -18.75 2.23
C SER A 9 -15.87 -17.41 1.51
N GLY A 10 -16.78 -17.03 0.60
CA GLY A 10 -16.74 -15.72 -0.07
C GLY A 10 -16.79 -14.55 0.93
N ALA A 11 -17.57 -14.70 2.00
CA ALA A 11 -17.68 -13.73 3.09
C ALA A 11 -16.37 -13.57 3.88
N ASP A 12 -15.68 -14.67 4.17
CA ASP A 12 -14.38 -14.62 4.88
C ASP A 12 -13.32 -13.90 4.03
N LYS A 13 -13.32 -14.13 2.72
CA LYS A 13 -12.41 -13.43 1.78
C LYS A 13 -12.70 -11.93 1.75
N LEU A 14 -13.97 -11.55 1.76
CA LEU A 14 -14.37 -10.14 1.81
C LEU A 14 -13.95 -9.48 3.13
N ASP A 15 -14.18 -10.13 4.26
CA ASP A 15 -13.79 -9.60 5.57
C ASP A 15 -12.27 -9.42 5.67
N LEU A 16 -11.50 -10.40 5.19
CA LEU A 16 -10.04 -10.29 5.12
C LEU A 16 -9.59 -9.13 4.22
N CYS A 17 -10.17 -9.00 3.02
CA CYS A 17 -9.86 -7.90 2.10
C CYS A 17 -10.19 -6.53 2.72
N ARG A 18 -11.31 -6.41 3.43
CA ARG A 18 -11.71 -5.20 4.14
C ARG A 18 -10.73 -4.85 5.27
N LYS A 19 -10.32 -5.84 6.08
CA LYS A 19 -9.35 -5.65 7.16
C LYS A 19 -8.00 -5.15 6.63
N TYR A 20 -7.51 -5.71 5.54
CA TYR A 20 -6.27 -5.26 4.90
C TYR A 20 -6.41 -3.84 4.33
N PHE A 21 -7.55 -3.53 3.71
CA PHE A 21 -7.85 -2.17 3.24
C PHE A 21 -7.87 -1.16 4.40
N LEU A 22 -8.56 -1.47 5.50
CA LEU A 22 -8.62 -0.60 6.68
C LEU A 22 -7.25 -0.46 7.36
N GLY A 23 -6.51 -1.57 7.48
CA GLY A 23 -5.17 -1.57 8.08
C GLY A 23 -4.20 -0.66 7.33
N GLY A 24 -4.35 -0.49 6.02
CA GLY A 24 -3.48 0.40 5.24
C GLY A 24 -3.56 1.87 5.67
N PHE A 25 -4.67 2.31 6.26
CA PHE A 25 -4.80 3.67 6.80
C PHE A 25 -3.92 3.95 8.02
N ALA A 26 -3.33 2.92 8.65
CA ALA A 26 -2.32 3.08 9.69
C ALA A 26 -0.93 3.45 9.13
N LEU A 27 -0.87 4.23 8.04
CA LEU A 27 0.34 4.59 7.29
C LEU A 27 1.10 3.36 6.75
N LEU A 28 0.37 2.34 6.31
CA LEU A 28 0.93 1.09 5.79
C LEU A 28 0.62 0.94 4.29
N PRO A 29 1.26 1.73 3.41
CA PRO A 29 0.98 1.67 1.97
C PRO A 29 1.37 0.33 1.34
N PHE A 30 2.36 -0.36 1.92
CA PHE A 30 2.73 -1.70 1.49
C PHE A 30 1.62 -2.73 1.77
N LEU A 31 0.83 -2.53 2.84
CA LEU A 31 -0.31 -3.41 3.15
C LEU A 31 -1.42 -3.27 2.09
N TRP A 32 -1.68 -2.04 1.61
CA TRP A 32 -2.56 -1.82 0.47
C TRP A 32 -2.04 -2.49 -0.80
N ALA A 33 -0.73 -2.41 -1.08
CA ALA A 33 -0.13 -3.09 -2.23
C ALA A 33 -0.32 -4.62 -2.14
N VAL A 34 -0.06 -5.22 -0.98
CA VAL A 34 -0.30 -6.65 -0.74
C VAL A 34 -1.77 -7.01 -0.95
N ASN A 35 -2.70 -6.22 -0.41
CA ASN A 35 -4.14 -6.44 -0.61
C ASN A 35 -4.51 -6.42 -2.10
N ALA A 36 -4.01 -5.43 -2.84
CA ALA A 36 -4.29 -5.28 -4.26
C ALA A 36 -3.77 -6.47 -5.08
N VAL A 37 -2.53 -6.90 -4.86
CA VAL A 37 -1.93 -8.01 -5.63
C VAL A 37 -2.53 -9.36 -5.23
N TRP A 38 -2.72 -9.61 -3.93
CA TRP A 38 -3.14 -10.92 -3.43
C TRP A 38 -4.60 -11.24 -3.79
N PHE A 39 -5.48 -10.23 -3.74
CA PHE A 39 -6.89 -10.38 -4.10
C PHE A 39 -7.20 -10.07 -5.58
N ALA A 40 -6.22 -9.62 -6.39
CA ALA A 40 -6.45 -9.33 -7.81
C ALA A 40 -6.92 -10.55 -8.62
N SER A 41 -6.33 -11.73 -8.39
CA SER A 41 -6.75 -12.96 -9.07
C SER A 41 -8.20 -13.30 -8.74
N LEU A 42 -8.60 -13.13 -7.47
CA LEU A 42 -9.97 -13.35 -7.02
C LEU A 42 -10.95 -12.30 -7.57
N ALA A 43 -10.52 -11.05 -7.67
CA ALA A 43 -11.35 -9.93 -8.13
C ALA A 43 -11.58 -9.93 -9.65
N PHE A 44 -10.60 -10.39 -10.45
CA PHE A 44 -10.61 -10.23 -11.90
C PHE A 44 -10.56 -11.54 -12.70
N ARG A 45 -10.08 -12.65 -12.12
CA ARG A 45 -9.91 -13.94 -12.84
C ARG A 45 -10.83 -15.05 -12.34
N ALA A 46 -11.35 -14.96 -11.12
CA ALA A 46 -12.24 -15.98 -10.57
C ALA A 46 -13.64 -15.94 -11.21
N PRO A 47 -14.35 -17.10 -11.28
CA PRO A 47 -15.75 -17.14 -11.69
C PRO A 47 -16.63 -16.20 -10.86
N PRO A 48 -17.75 -15.69 -11.40
CA PRO A 48 -18.62 -14.76 -10.69
C PRO A 48 -19.20 -15.34 -9.39
N PHE A 49 -19.11 -14.59 -8.30
CA PHE A 49 -19.73 -14.89 -7.00
C PHE A 49 -20.25 -13.62 -6.33
N ALA A 50 -21.15 -13.76 -5.35
CA ALA A 50 -21.93 -12.64 -4.79
C ALA A 50 -21.05 -11.48 -4.27
N GLU A 51 -19.96 -11.79 -3.56
CA GLU A 51 -19.09 -10.80 -2.92
C GLU A 51 -18.00 -10.23 -3.85
N GLN A 52 -17.86 -10.76 -5.08
CA GLN A 52 -16.77 -10.40 -6.00
C GLN A 52 -16.75 -8.91 -6.32
N LYS A 53 -17.92 -8.28 -6.48
CA LYS A 53 -18.04 -6.85 -6.78
C LYS A 53 -17.46 -5.99 -5.65
N ALA A 54 -17.74 -6.34 -4.40
CA ALA A 54 -17.23 -5.62 -3.25
C ALA A 54 -15.70 -5.80 -3.11
N ILE A 55 -15.20 -7.02 -3.29
CA ILE A 55 -13.76 -7.31 -3.30
C ILE A 55 -13.05 -6.50 -4.37
N ARG A 56 -13.61 -6.43 -5.58
CA ARG A 56 -13.04 -5.64 -6.68
C ARG A 56 -12.94 -4.15 -6.35
N GLN A 57 -13.94 -3.59 -5.66
CA GLN A 57 -13.88 -2.20 -5.20
C GLN A 57 -12.76 -1.98 -4.18
N TYR A 58 -12.62 -2.86 -3.18
CA TYR A 58 -11.54 -2.75 -2.20
C TYR A 58 -10.15 -2.95 -2.82
N VAL A 59 -10.00 -3.88 -3.77
CA VAL A 59 -8.74 -4.09 -4.51
C VAL A 59 -8.34 -2.83 -5.28
N LEU A 60 -9.28 -2.21 -6.00
CA LEU A 60 -9.02 -0.97 -6.73
C LEU A 60 -8.70 0.19 -5.78
N ALA A 61 -9.46 0.34 -4.70
CA ALA A 61 -9.21 1.37 -3.69
C ALA A 61 -7.84 1.19 -3.02
N SER A 62 -7.45 -0.04 -2.69
CA SER A 62 -6.10 -0.36 -2.21
C SER A 62 -5.02 -0.05 -3.24
N ALA A 63 -5.22 -0.37 -4.52
CA ALA A 63 -4.24 -0.06 -5.56
C ALA A 63 -4.02 1.46 -5.70
N VAL A 64 -5.11 2.24 -5.67
CA VAL A 64 -5.06 3.71 -5.69
C VAL A 64 -4.38 4.25 -4.43
N GLY A 65 -4.76 3.76 -3.25
CA GLY A 65 -4.14 4.16 -1.98
C GLY A 65 -2.63 3.91 -1.96
N ALA A 66 -2.20 2.71 -2.36
CA ALA A 66 -0.79 2.36 -2.48
C ALA A 66 -0.04 3.27 -3.48
N GLY A 67 -0.65 3.53 -4.66
CA GLY A 67 -0.06 4.40 -5.68
C GLY A 67 0.08 5.85 -5.22
N LEU A 68 -0.94 6.40 -4.56
CA LEU A 68 -0.90 7.76 -4.00
C LEU A 68 0.14 7.88 -2.90
N SER A 69 0.20 6.94 -1.97
CA SER A 69 1.22 6.95 -0.92
C SER A 69 2.64 6.80 -1.47
N LEU A 70 2.83 5.97 -2.49
CA LEU A 70 4.12 5.84 -3.17
C LEU A 70 4.53 7.16 -3.83
N LEU A 71 3.59 7.83 -4.51
CA LEU A 71 3.85 9.13 -5.13
C LEU A 71 4.22 10.19 -4.10
N VAL A 72 3.49 10.27 -2.98
CA VAL A 72 3.81 11.17 -1.87
C VAL A 72 5.20 10.89 -1.32
N LEU A 73 5.55 9.60 -1.12
CA LEU A 73 6.86 9.21 -0.63
C LEU A 73 7.99 9.59 -1.61
N ILE A 74 7.78 9.36 -2.91
CA ILE A 74 8.74 9.76 -3.96
C ILE A 74 8.94 11.27 -3.96
N VAL A 75 7.85 12.04 -3.95
CA VAL A 75 7.91 13.51 -3.91
C VAL A 75 8.67 13.99 -2.67
N TRP A 76 8.38 13.42 -1.50
CA TRP A 76 9.11 13.74 -0.27
C TRP A 76 10.60 13.42 -0.38
N ILE A 77 10.96 12.24 -0.90
CA ILE A 77 12.35 11.82 -1.11
C ILE A 77 13.07 12.79 -2.06
N VAL A 78 12.44 13.18 -3.16
CA VAL A 78 13.02 14.12 -4.14
C VAL A 78 13.25 15.49 -3.51
N ILE A 79 12.25 16.04 -2.81
CA ILE A 79 12.38 17.32 -2.11
C ILE A 79 13.49 17.25 -1.06
N PHE A 80 13.48 16.20 -0.22
CA PHE A 80 14.48 16.03 0.82
C PHE A 80 15.87 15.94 0.21
N ASN A 81 16.12 15.07 -0.77
CA ASN A 81 17.45 14.95 -1.38
C ASN A 81 17.91 16.24 -2.09
N GLN A 82 16.99 16.99 -2.71
CA GLN A 82 17.33 18.21 -3.44
C GLN A 82 17.67 19.39 -2.52
N TYR A 83 16.95 19.53 -1.40
CA TYR A 83 17.04 20.71 -0.53
C TYR A 83 17.65 20.42 0.85
N ARG A 84 18.05 19.17 1.15
CA ARG A 84 18.64 18.77 2.45
C ARG A 84 19.76 19.70 2.88
N ALA A 85 20.70 20.01 1.98
CA ALA A 85 21.85 20.86 2.28
C ALA A 85 21.43 22.30 2.63
N ASP A 86 20.40 22.82 1.97
CA ASP A 86 19.89 24.18 2.19
C ASP A 86 19.17 24.33 3.54
N TRP A 87 18.65 23.23 4.10
CA TRP A 87 17.89 23.22 5.35
C TRP A 87 18.78 23.15 6.60
N GLY A 88 20.10 22.97 6.44
CA GLY A 88 21.09 22.98 7.52
C GLY A 88 20.76 22.07 8.69
N ALA A 89 20.86 22.59 9.92
CA ALA A 89 20.71 21.81 11.15
C ALA A 89 19.37 21.05 11.28
N VAL A 90 18.29 21.54 10.66
CA VAL A 90 16.99 20.87 10.67
C VAL A 90 17.03 19.59 9.83
N ALA A 91 17.64 19.65 8.66
CA ALA A 91 17.82 18.48 7.81
C ALA A 91 18.83 17.49 8.39
N ASP A 92 19.88 17.95 9.05
CA ASP A 92 20.83 17.07 9.74
C ASP A 92 20.14 16.29 10.87
N ALA A 93 19.25 16.93 11.64
CA ALA A 93 18.47 16.26 12.68
C ALA A 93 17.47 15.23 12.13
N MET A 94 16.95 15.45 10.91
CA MET A 94 16.06 14.49 10.22
C MET A 94 16.83 13.39 9.48
N SER A 95 18.12 13.60 9.20
CA SER A 95 18.93 12.68 8.41
C SER A 95 19.38 11.50 9.28
N PHE A 96 18.83 10.32 9.02
CA PHE A 96 19.34 9.10 9.65
C PHE A 96 20.74 8.70 9.14
N ASN A 97 21.01 8.98 7.87
CA ASN A 97 22.30 8.73 7.24
C ASN A 97 22.79 9.99 6.53
N ILE A 98 23.93 10.53 6.98
CA ILE A 98 24.53 11.75 6.44
C ILE A 98 25.62 11.36 5.44
N PRO A 99 25.52 11.76 4.17
CA PRO A 99 26.56 11.46 3.19
C PRO A 99 27.85 12.20 3.55
N THR A 100 28.96 11.48 3.67
CA THR A 100 30.27 12.04 4.07
C THR A 100 30.99 12.81 2.95
N GLY A 101 30.52 12.67 1.70
CA GLY A 101 31.15 13.24 0.51
C GLY A 101 30.44 14.46 -0.08
N GLN A 102 29.32 14.91 0.51
CA GLN A 102 28.60 16.11 0.08
C GLN A 102 28.25 16.95 1.31
N PRO A 103 28.49 18.28 1.27
CA PRO A 103 28.10 19.18 2.35
C PRO A 103 26.58 19.16 2.61
#